data_AF-A0A3D3W636-F1
#
_entry.id   AF-A0A3D3W636-F1
#
_cell.length_a   1.000
_cell.length_b   1.000
_cell.length_c   1.000
_cell.angle_alpha   90.00
_cell.angle_beta   90.00
_cell.angle_gamma   90.00
#
_symmetry.space_group_name_H-M   'P 1'
#
loop_
_entity.id
_entity.type
_entity.pdbx_description
1 polymer ?
#
loop_
_entity_poly.entity_id
_entity_poly.type
_entity_poly.pdbx_seq_one_letter_code
_entity_poly.pdbx_strand_id
1 'polypeptide(L)'
;PGRGRRLIGGLVSVVLERSRAAEVLLSGFFPTVALTDRPQRPRSSGFRELGLPWEADTAITRHLAAFLTSSGSDAAVSHVLFNGGVFRSPLLRQRLLDQLQQWFPGRPPVPVDGGEDLDFAVARGACYYGWTRQHGGVRIRGGAARSCYVGIETAGLALPGIGRPLKALCVAAQGMEEGTAVDVPSEEVGLVVGEPARFRFFGAAGRKQDQPGDLLSRWSADELVETDSLEATLPADEDSEDGWVPVRFHTQLTELGILELWCVHSPSGRRWKLEFSVRDELSATP
;
A
#
# COMPACT_ATOMS: atom_id res chain seq x y z
N PRO A 1 42.25 2.56 37.70
CA PRO A 1 42.46 3.85 36.98
C PRO A 1 43.51 3.70 35.86
N GLY A 2 43.08 3.23 34.68
CA GLY A 2 43.93 3.07 33.51
C GLY A 2 43.99 4.36 32.69
N ARG A 3 45.16 5.02 32.64
CA ARG A 3 45.45 6.17 31.79
C ARG A 3 45.65 5.72 30.33
N GLY A 4 44.57 5.69 29.54
CA GLY A 4 44.63 5.47 28.10
C GLY A 4 44.47 6.78 27.32
N ARG A 5 45.56 7.53 27.09
CA ARG A 5 45.58 8.80 26.34
C ARG A 5 45.76 8.64 24.81
N ARG A 6 45.48 7.47 24.23
CA ARG A 6 45.80 7.15 22.81
C ARG A 6 44.60 6.91 21.88
N LEU A 7 43.37 7.20 22.31
CA LEU A 7 42.17 7.06 21.44
C LEU A 7 41.80 8.32 20.65
N ILE A 8 42.54 9.42 20.80
CA ILE A 8 42.22 10.73 20.20
C ILE A 8 43.42 11.23 19.37
N GLY A 9 44.04 10.35 18.57
CA GLY A 9 45.24 10.67 17.77
C GLY A 9 44.95 11.14 16.34
N GLY A 10 43.72 10.96 15.86
CA GLY A 10 43.36 11.20 14.46
C GLY A 10 41.96 11.78 14.26
N LEU A 11 41.40 12.45 15.27
CA LEU A 11 40.08 13.08 15.15
C LEU A 11 40.20 14.33 14.27
N VAL A 12 39.75 14.20 13.03
CA VAL A 12 39.52 15.34 12.14
C VAL A 12 38.28 16.06 12.65
N SER A 13 38.48 17.27 13.17
CA SER A 13 37.37 18.16 13.54
C SER A 13 37.05 19.05 12.35
N VAL A 14 35.79 19.07 11.94
CA VAL A 14 35.29 19.95 10.87
C VAL A 14 34.30 20.93 11.48
N VAL A 15 34.45 22.21 11.14
CA VAL A 15 33.47 23.24 11.51
C VAL A 15 32.35 23.19 10.47
N LEU A 16 31.14 22.89 10.91
CA LEU A 16 29.94 22.92 10.07
C LEU A 16 29.08 24.12 10.46
N GLU A 17 28.90 25.04 9.53
CA GLU A 17 28.02 26.19 9.75
C GLU A 17 26.56 25.73 9.83
N ARG A 18 25.81 26.26 10.80
CA ARG A 18 24.40 25.91 11.01
C ARG A 18 23.55 26.14 9.75
N SER A 19 23.78 27.24 9.04
CA SER A 19 23.09 27.59 7.80
C SER A 19 23.32 26.51 6.73
N ARG A 20 24.57 26.08 6.55
CA ARG A 20 24.96 25.05 5.60
C ARG A 20 24.40 23.68 5.97
N ALA A 21 24.42 23.32 7.26
CA ALA A 21 23.80 22.09 7.73
C ALA A 21 22.28 22.09 7.45
N ALA A 22 21.60 23.20 7.75
CA ALA A 22 20.17 23.35 7.49
C ALA A 22 19.87 23.26 5.98
N GLU A 23 20.65 23.91 5.13
CA GLU A 23 20.51 23.85 3.68
C GLU A 23 20.67 22.42 3.15
N VAL A 24 21.68 21.69 3.61
CA VAL A 24 21.90 20.28 3.20
C VAL A 24 20.73 19.40 3.62
N LEU A 25 20.23 19.55 4.85
CA LEU A 25 19.08 18.78 5.34
C LEU A 25 17.80 19.14 4.58
N LEU A 26 17.54 20.43 4.36
CA LEU A 26 16.35 20.90 3.65
C LEU A 26 16.37 20.49 2.18
N SER A 27 17.50 20.68 1.48
CA SER A 27 17.64 20.32 0.06
C SER A 27 17.69 18.81 -0.17
N GLY A 28 18.22 18.04 0.78
CA GLY A 28 18.24 16.58 0.71
C GLY A 28 16.86 15.95 0.90
N PHE A 29 16.17 16.29 2.00
CA PHE A 29 14.89 15.66 2.34
C PHE A 29 13.66 16.35 1.75
N PHE A 30 13.72 17.67 1.55
CA PHE A 30 12.62 18.48 1.01
C PHE A 30 13.09 19.37 -0.15
N PRO A 31 13.66 18.80 -1.23
CA PRO A 31 14.02 19.58 -2.42
C PRO A 31 12.79 20.22 -3.06
N THR A 32 13.04 21.28 -3.84
CA THR A 32 11.99 21.90 -4.66
C THR A 32 11.78 21.02 -5.88
N VAL A 33 10.56 20.54 -6.10
CA VAL A 33 10.25 19.59 -7.18
C VAL A 33 8.92 19.94 -7.85
N ALA A 34 8.73 19.51 -9.10
CA ALA A 34 7.46 19.65 -9.80
C ALA A 34 6.45 18.62 -9.29
N LEU A 35 5.15 18.91 -9.43
CA LEU A 35 4.09 17.95 -9.04
C LEU A 35 4.13 16.68 -9.89
N THR A 36 4.74 16.74 -11.07
CA THR A 36 4.95 15.60 -11.98
C THR A 36 6.20 14.78 -11.66
N ASP A 37 7.05 15.24 -10.73
CA ASP A 37 8.28 14.52 -10.40
C ASP A 37 7.95 13.23 -9.64
N ARG A 38 8.75 12.19 -9.91
CA ARG A 38 8.58 10.85 -9.36
C ARG A 38 9.81 10.46 -8.53
N PRO A 39 9.65 9.65 -7.46
CA PRO A 39 10.77 9.08 -6.73
C PRO A 39 11.76 8.40 -7.66
N GLN A 40 13.04 8.68 -7.44
CA GLN A 40 14.13 8.13 -8.23
C GLN A 40 14.53 6.77 -7.66
N ARG A 41 14.33 5.70 -8.42
CA ARG A 41 14.91 4.39 -8.09
C ARG A 41 16.25 4.28 -8.80
N PRO A 42 17.40 4.48 -8.12
CA PRO A 42 18.68 4.23 -8.74
C PRO A 42 18.72 2.78 -9.22
N ARG A 43 19.38 2.53 -10.35
CA ARG A 43 19.64 1.15 -10.82
C ARG A 43 20.38 0.44 -9.70
N SER A 44 19.74 -0.54 -9.08
CA SER A 44 20.39 -1.30 -8.02
C SER A 44 21.54 -2.10 -8.62
N SER A 45 22.73 -1.95 -8.04
CA SER A 45 23.77 -2.98 -8.13
C SER A 45 23.14 -4.34 -7.79
N GLY A 46 23.52 -5.41 -8.51
CA GLY A 46 23.13 -6.78 -8.18
C GLY A 46 23.66 -7.25 -6.82
N PHE A 47 24.54 -6.48 -6.20
CA PHE A 47 25.03 -6.66 -4.84
C PHE A 47 24.47 -5.57 -3.93
N ARG A 48 23.80 -5.97 -2.86
CA ARG A 48 23.35 -5.12 -1.74
C ARG A 48 23.88 -5.69 -0.43
N GLU A 49 24.28 -4.82 0.49
CA GLU A 49 24.55 -5.23 1.87
C GLU A 49 23.28 -5.79 2.52
N LEU A 50 23.43 -6.82 3.35
CA LEU A 50 22.34 -7.35 4.15
C LEU A 50 21.95 -6.31 5.20
N GLY A 51 20.75 -5.78 5.10
CA GLY A 51 20.22 -4.74 5.99
C GLY A 51 18.75 -4.48 5.74
N LEU A 52 18.17 -3.54 6.50
CA LEU A 52 16.79 -3.12 6.28
C LEU A 52 16.65 -2.46 4.90
N PRO A 53 15.53 -2.69 4.18
CA PRO A 53 15.28 -2.09 2.88
C PRO A 53 14.95 -0.60 3.04
N TRP A 54 15.99 0.23 3.17
CA TRP A 54 15.83 1.68 3.23
C TRP A 54 15.39 2.25 1.88
N GLU A 55 14.53 3.28 1.92
CA GLU A 55 14.14 4.02 0.72
C GLU A 55 15.38 4.69 0.09
N ALA A 56 15.53 4.54 -1.22
CA ALA A 56 16.70 5.00 -1.95
C ALA A 56 16.63 6.50 -2.29
N ASP A 57 15.42 7.02 -2.52
CA ASP A 57 15.19 8.45 -2.72
C ASP A 57 14.76 9.11 -1.42
N THR A 58 15.66 9.89 -0.83
CA THR A 58 15.43 10.61 0.43
C THR A 58 14.52 11.84 0.27
N ALA A 59 14.22 12.26 -0.96
CA ALA A 59 13.38 13.43 -1.20
C ALA A 59 11.90 13.14 -0.95
N ILE A 60 11.46 13.42 0.28
CA ILE A 60 10.07 13.28 0.73
C ILE A 60 9.10 14.03 -0.20
N THR A 61 9.51 15.18 -0.76
CA THR A 61 8.68 15.96 -1.68
C THR A 61 8.39 15.23 -3.00
N ARG A 62 9.30 14.38 -3.52
CA ARG A 62 9.01 13.56 -4.74
C ARG A 62 8.00 12.46 -4.45
N HIS A 63 8.12 11.81 -3.30
CA HIS A 63 7.15 10.81 -2.86
C HIS A 63 5.77 11.42 -2.65
N LEU A 64 5.71 12.61 -2.04
CA LEU A 64 4.47 13.34 -1.88
C LEU A 64 3.85 13.75 -3.23
N ALA A 65 4.65 14.23 -4.18
CA ALA A 65 4.19 14.56 -5.53
C ALA A 65 3.55 13.33 -6.20
N ALA A 66 4.25 12.20 -6.22
CA ALA A 66 3.75 10.96 -6.80
C ALA A 66 2.45 10.46 -6.13
N PHE A 67 2.38 10.54 -4.80
CA PHE A 67 1.17 10.22 -4.04
C PHE A 67 -0.01 11.08 -4.48
N LEU A 68 0.15 12.41 -4.50
CA LEU A 68 -0.90 13.35 -4.91
C LEU A 68 -1.37 13.08 -6.34
N THR A 69 -0.46 12.87 -7.30
CA THR A 69 -0.82 12.51 -8.68
C THR A 69 -1.59 11.19 -8.76
N SER A 70 -1.18 10.16 -8.00
CA SER A 70 -1.82 8.84 -8.04
C SER A 70 -3.18 8.77 -7.36
N SER A 71 -3.48 9.70 -6.45
CA SER A 71 -4.78 9.75 -5.76
C SER A 71 -5.96 10.06 -6.70
N GLY A 72 -5.68 10.52 -7.93
CA GLY A 72 -6.69 10.84 -8.94
C GLY A 72 -7.72 11.84 -8.44
N SER A 73 -7.33 12.70 -7.49
CA SER A 73 -8.13 13.78 -6.95
C SER A 73 -7.84 15.03 -7.76
N ASP A 74 -8.79 15.47 -8.57
CA ASP A 74 -8.75 16.80 -9.20
C ASP A 74 -8.84 17.94 -8.16
N ALA A 75 -9.21 17.62 -6.91
CA ALA A 75 -9.25 18.57 -5.83
C ALA A 75 -7.84 18.86 -5.30
N ALA A 76 -7.45 20.14 -5.39
CA ALA A 76 -6.25 20.66 -4.75
C ALA A 76 -6.27 20.39 -3.24
N VAL A 77 -5.09 20.12 -2.67
CA VAL A 77 -4.92 20.03 -1.22
C VAL A 77 -5.39 21.33 -0.60
N SER A 78 -6.26 21.27 0.40
CA SER A 78 -6.83 22.47 1.04
C SER A 78 -6.27 22.72 2.42
N HIS A 79 -5.86 21.66 3.13
CA HIS A 79 -5.42 21.71 4.51
C HIS A 79 -4.24 20.79 4.73
N VAL A 80 -3.39 21.13 5.68
CA VAL A 80 -2.22 20.32 6.08
C VAL A 80 -2.24 20.13 7.59
N LEU A 81 -2.33 18.89 8.04
CA LEU A 81 -2.11 18.53 9.44
C LEU A 81 -0.71 17.93 9.58
N PHE A 82 0.16 18.60 10.34
CA PHE A 82 1.50 18.09 10.62
C PHE A 82 1.47 17.06 11.76
N ASN A 83 2.31 16.02 11.65
CA ASN A 83 2.40 14.94 12.63
C ASN A 83 3.81 14.33 12.66
N GLY A 84 4.27 13.88 13.84
CA GLY A 84 5.57 13.24 14.02
C GLY A 84 6.75 14.21 14.21
N GLY A 85 7.84 13.68 14.76
CA GLY A 85 8.97 14.47 15.25
C GLY A 85 9.69 15.32 14.19
N VAL A 86 9.68 14.89 12.92
CA VAL A 86 10.28 15.65 11.80
C VAL A 86 9.69 17.08 11.72
N PHE A 87 8.38 17.19 11.93
CA PHE A 87 7.67 18.47 11.82
C PHE A 87 7.65 19.27 13.12
N ARG A 88 8.43 18.90 14.15
CA ARG A 88 8.75 19.81 15.28
C ARG A 88 9.52 21.04 14.79
N SER A 89 10.32 20.88 13.73
CA SER A 89 11.08 21.98 13.12
C SER A 89 10.17 22.93 12.33
N PRO A 90 10.09 24.23 12.71
CA PRO A 90 9.32 25.21 11.93
C PRO A 90 9.90 25.40 10.53
N LEU A 91 11.21 25.19 10.34
CA LEU A 91 11.86 25.28 9.03
C LEU A 91 11.37 24.21 8.07
N LEU A 92 11.19 22.97 8.54
CA LEU A 92 10.69 21.86 7.72
C LEU A 92 9.19 22.02 7.41
N ARG A 93 8.41 22.49 8.38
CA ARG A 93 7.00 22.84 8.15
C ARG A 93 6.85 23.91 7.08
N GLN A 94 7.60 25.02 7.21
CA GLN A 94 7.56 26.11 6.23
C GLN A 94 7.98 25.62 4.85
N ARG A 95 9.07 24.85 4.76
CA ARG A 95 9.58 24.29 3.50
C ARG A 95 8.52 23.46 2.76
N LEU A 96 7.75 22.65 3.50
CA LEU A 96 6.67 21.86 2.92
C LEU A 96 5.50 22.73 2.47
N LEU A 97 5.11 23.72 3.27
CA LEU A 97 4.05 24.67 2.89
C LEU A 97 4.41 25.46 1.64
N ASP A 98 5.66 25.92 1.54
CA ASP A 98 6.16 26.63 0.34
C ASP A 98 6.09 25.74 -0.90
N GLN A 99 6.47 24.45 -0.78
CA GLN A 99 6.37 23.48 -1.87
C GLN A 99 4.92 23.25 -2.30
N LEU A 100 4.00 23.12 -1.33
CA LEU A 100 2.58 22.92 -1.59
C LEU A 100 1.94 24.17 -2.21
N GLN A 101 2.32 25.36 -1.77
CA GLN A 101 1.89 26.63 -2.37
C GLN A 101 2.34 26.75 -3.82
N GLN A 102 3.54 26.27 -4.17
CA GLN A 102 4.00 26.22 -5.56
C GLN A 102 3.17 25.27 -6.42
N TRP A 103 2.75 24.13 -5.88
CA TRP A 103 1.88 23.19 -6.60
C TRP A 103 0.43 23.68 -6.71
N PHE A 104 -0.05 24.43 -5.72
CA PHE A 104 -1.45 24.88 -5.63
C PHE A 104 -1.56 26.41 -5.44
N PRO A 105 -1.05 27.24 -6.39
CA PRO A 105 -0.97 28.69 -6.19
C PRO A 105 -2.32 29.39 -6.07
N GLY A 106 -3.37 28.85 -6.71
CA GLY A 106 -4.73 29.41 -6.64
C GLY A 106 -5.45 29.12 -5.32
N ARG A 107 -5.01 28.12 -4.57
CA ARG A 107 -5.59 27.74 -3.28
C ARG A 107 -4.51 27.10 -2.40
N PRO A 108 -3.59 27.90 -1.84
CA PRO A 108 -2.51 27.37 -1.03
C PRO A 108 -3.10 26.64 0.20
N PRO A 109 -2.60 25.44 0.55
CA PRO A 109 -3.12 24.70 1.69
C PRO A 109 -2.92 25.45 3.01
N VAL A 110 -3.93 25.40 3.88
CA VAL A 110 -3.89 26.04 5.20
C VAL A 110 -3.41 25.02 6.25
N PRO A 111 -2.38 25.32 7.06
CA PRO A 111 -2.00 24.46 8.15
C PRO A 111 -3.10 24.42 9.22
N VAL A 112 -3.46 23.22 9.66
CA VAL A 112 -4.43 22.98 10.74
C VAL A 112 -3.67 22.93 12.06
N ASP A 113 -4.23 23.54 13.10
CA ASP A 113 -3.72 23.40 14.45
C ASP A 113 -4.03 21.99 14.99
N GLY A 114 -2.98 21.17 15.16
CA GLY A 114 -3.06 19.81 15.68
C GLY A 114 -2.68 19.69 17.17
N GLY A 115 -2.45 20.82 17.85
CA GLY A 115 -1.81 20.87 19.17
C GLY A 115 -0.28 20.77 19.11
N GLU A 116 0.38 21.15 20.21
CA GLU A 116 1.85 21.28 20.25
C GLU A 116 2.61 19.94 20.26
N ASP A 117 1.95 18.88 20.73
CA ASP A 117 2.59 17.57 20.87
C ASP A 117 2.36 16.69 19.63
N LEU A 118 3.26 16.84 18.66
CA LEU A 118 3.27 16.08 17.41
C LEU A 118 3.67 14.62 17.58
N ASP A 119 4.31 14.24 18.70
CA ASP A 119 4.81 12.87 18.89
C ASP A 119 3.70 11.94 19.36
N PHE A 120 2.75 12.44 20.16
CA PHE A 120 1.61 11.65 20.61
C PHE A 120 0.36 11.78 19.73
N ALA A 121 0.39 12.57 18.65
CA ALA A 121 -0.80 12.81 17.84
C ALA A 121 -1.42 11.50 17.29
N VAL A 122 -0.59 10.53 16.85
CA VAL A 122 -1.07 9.19 16.43
C VAL A 122 -1.70 8.42 17.61
N ALA A 123 -1.00 8.36 18.74
CA ALA A 123 -1.48 7.63 19.93
C ALA A 123 -2.79 8.22 20.46
N ARG A 124 -2.95 9.54 20.46
CA ARG A 124 -4.20 10.21 20.82
C ARG A 124 -5.34 9.81 19.88
N GLY A 125 -5.09 9.79 18.57
CA GLY A 125 -6.06 9.31 17.58
C GLY A 125 -6.48 7.87 17.85
N ALA A 126 -5.53 6.98 18.14
CA ALA A 126 -5.80 5.58 18.47
C ALA A 126 -6.60 5.41 19.77
N CYS A 127 -6.26 6.15 20.83
CA CYS A 127 -7.01 6.14 22.08
C CYS A 127 -8.44 6.68 21.89
N TYR A 128 -8.60 7.76 21.13
CA TYR A 128 -9.92 8.30 20.80
C TYR A 128 -10.75 7.32 19.97
N TYR A 129 -10.13 6.63 19.01
CA TYR A 129 -10.78 5.55 18.26
C TYR A 129 -11.24 4.41 19.20
N GLY A 130 -10.37 3.93 20.10
CA GLY A 130 -10.74 2.91 21.08
C GLY A 130 -11.89 3.35 22.01
N TRP A 131 -11.86 4.60 22.47
CA TRP A 131 -12.92 5.18 23.30
C TRP A 131 -14.27 5.23 22.58
N THR A 132 -14.28 5.75 21.35
CA THR A 132 -15.50 5.88 20.52
C THR A 132 -16.08 4.51 20.15
N ARG A 133 -15.26 3.45 20.05
CA ARG A 133 -15.77 2.09 19.88
C ARG A 133 -16.57 1.58 21.09
N GLN A 134 -16.14 1.92 22.30
CA GLN A 134 -16.80 1.45 23.52
C GLN A 134 -18.02 2.29 23.89
N HIS A 135 -18.00 3.59 23.59
CA HIS A 135 -19.00 4.55 24.06
C HIS A 135 -19.88 5.13 22.96
N GLY A 136 -19.61 4.78 21.69
CA GLY A 136 -20.17 5.48 20.54
C GLY A 136 -19.52 6.85 20.33
N GLY A 137 -19.80 7.48 19.18
CA GLY A 137 -19.29 8.82 18.85
C GLY A 137 -19.03 9.01 17.36
N VAL A 138 -18.44 10.16 17.02
CA VAL A 138 -18.04 10.47 15.64
C VAL A 138 -16.86 9.58 15.26
N ARG A 139 -17.05 8.75 14.23
CA ARG A 139 -16.00 7.89 13.65
C ARG A 139 -15.56 8.47 12.31
N ILE A 140 -14.26 8.52 12.09
CA ILE A 140 -13.68 8.72 10.75
C ILE A 140 -13.75 7.36 10.07
N ARG A 141 -14.44 7.27 8.93
CA ARG A 141 -14.48 6.06 8.13
C ARG A 141 -13.29 6.06 7.17
N GLY A 142 -12.41 5.08 7.30
CA GLY A 142 -11.52 4.68 6.22
C GLY A 142 -12.27 3.71 5.31
N GLY A 143 -11.98 3.80 4.01
CA GLY A 143 -12.46 2.82 3.04
C GLY A 143 -11.27 2.24 2.27
N ALA A 144 -11.50 1.15 1.55
CA ALA A 144 -10.47 0.56 0.71
C ALA A 144 -9.85 1.61 -0.22
N ALA A 145 -8.53 1.81 -0.14
CA ALA A 145 -7.84 2.86 -0.89
C ALA A 145 -7.82 2.61 -2.41
N ARG A 146 -8.05 1.36 -2.82
CA ARG A 146 -7.99 0.86 -4.19
C ARG A 146 -9.07 -0.19 -4.39
N SER A 147 -9.51 -0.36 -5.64
CA SER A 147 -10.28 -1.53 -6.03
C SER A 147 -9.33 -2.72 -6.18
N CYS A 148 -9.71 -3.88 -5.68
CA CYS A 148 -8.90 -5.09 -5.67
C CYS A 148 -9.53 -6.19 -6.53
N TYR A 149 -8.69 -6.93 -7.25
CA TYR A 149 -9.12 -7.93 -8.22
C TYR A 149 -8.37 -9.24 -8.06
N VAL A 150 -9.06 -10.34 -8.31
CA VAL A 150 -8.48 -11.67 -8.43
C VAL A 150 -8.43 -12.07 -9.91
N GLY A 151 -7.29 -12.58 -10.35
CA GLY A 151 -7.12 -13.18 -11.67
C GLY A 151 -7.76 -14.56 -11.75
N ILE A 152 -8.63 -14.76 -12.74
CA ILE A 152 -9.28 -16.04 -13.04
C ILE A 152 -8.87 -16.47 -14.45
N GLU A 153 -8.19 -17.60 -14.57
CA GLU A 153 -7.84 -18.16 -15.88
C GLU A 153 -9.09 -18.72 -16.57
N THR A 154 -9.24 -18.42 -17.86
CA THR A 154 -10.38 -18.95 -18.63
C THR A 154 -10.20 -20.44 -18.93
N ALA A 155 -11.29 -21.19 -18.84
CA ALA A 155 -11.36 -22.54 -19.38
C ALA A 155 -11.11 -22.52 -20.91
N GLY A 156 -10.25 -23.41 -21.40
CA GLY A 156 -9.93 -23.51 -22.82
C GLY A 156 -8.73 -24.42 -23.09
N LEU A 157 -8.50 -24.73 -24.38
CA LEU A 157 -7.32 -25.48 -24.81
C LEU A 157 -6.05 -24.67 -24.51
N ALA A 158 -5.09 -25.29 -23.82
CA ALA A 158 -3.78 -24.69 -23.63
C ALA A 158 -3.03 -24.68 -24.96
N LEU A 159 -2.58 -23.50 -25.40
CA LEU A 159 -1.72 -23.34 -26.56
C LEU A 159 -0.26 -23.26 -26.11
N PRO A 160 0.66 -24.07 -26.68
CA PRO A 160 2.07 -24.02 -26.31
C PRO A 160 2.66 -22.61 -26.46
N GLY A 161 3.29 -22.09 -25.40
CA GLY A 161 3.92 -20.77 -25.38
C GLY A 161 2.97 -19.58 -25.19
N ILE A 162 1.65 -19.80 -25.10
CA ILE A 162 0.66 -18.75 -24.85
C ILE A 162 -0.07 -19.09 -23.56
N GLY A 163 0.08 -18.24 -22.53
CA GLY A 163 -0.66 -18.36 -21.29
C GLY A 163 -2.16 -18.29 -21.52
N ARG A 164 -2.95 -18.93 -20.65
CA ARG A 164 -4.41 -18.86 -20.75
C ARG A 164 -4.87 -17.41 -20.58
N PRO A 165 -5.89 -16.97 -21.32
CA PRO A 165 -6.49 -15.66 -21.09
C PRO A 165 -6.90 -15.51 -19.63
N LEU A 166 -6.57 -14.38 -19.03
CA LEU A 166 -6.92 -14.05 -17.66
C LEU A 166 -8.07 -13.05 -17.66
N LYS A 167 -9.07 -13.28 -16.81
CA LYS A 167 -10.08 -12.27 -16.46
C LYS A 167 -9.78 -11.75 -15.05
N ALA A 168 -10.07 -10.49 -14.78
CA ALA A 168 -9.91 -9.90 -13.46
C ALA A 168 -11.29 -9.66 -12.83
N LEU A 169 -11.61 -10.38 -11.76
CA LEU A 169 -12.84 -10.21 -11.00
C LEU A 169 -12.62 -9.22 -9.86
N CYS A 170 -13.41 -8.14 -9.83
CA CYS A 170 -13.40 -7.19 -8.72
C CYS A 170 -13.94 -7.87 -7.46
N VAL A 171 -13.10 -7.98 -6.43
CA VAL A 171 -13.47 -8.58 -5.13
C VAL A 171 -13.66 -7.55 -4.04
N ALA A 172 -13.14 -6.33 -4.23
CA ALA A 172 -13.34 -5.20 -3.34
C ALA A 172 -13.33 -3.90 -4.15
N ALA A 173 -14.31 -3.02 -3.91
CA ALA A 173 -14.33 -1.71 -4.55
C ALA A 173 -13.57 -0.68 -3.72
N GLN A 174 -12.96 0.31 -4.41
CA GLN A 174 -12.43 1.48 -3.77
C GLN A 174 -13.53 2.21 -2.98
N GLY A 175 -13.23 2.59 -1.75
CA GLY A 175 -14.19 3.24 -0.85
C GLY A 175 -15.11 2.28 -0.08
N MET A 176 -15.01 0.96 -0.30
CA MET A 176 -15.68 -0.04 0.54
C MET A 176 -15.35 0.24 2.01
N GLU A 177 -16.38 0.39 2.86
CA GLU A 177 -16.20 0.87 4.24
C GLU A 177 -15.57 -0.21 5.14
N GLU A 178 -14.71 0.20 6.08
CA GLU A 178 -14.20 -0.67 7.15
C GLU A 178 -15.33 -1.42 7.87
N GLY A 179 -15.12 -2.71 8.13
CA GLY A 179 -16.11 -3.61 8.73
C GLY A 179 -17.13 -4.17 7.73
N THR A 180 -17.12 -3.73 6.47
CA THR A 180 -18.00 -4.28 5.44
C THR A 180 -17.54 -5.67 5.02
N ALA A 181 -18.51 -6.58 4.89
CA ALA A 181 -18.33 -7.88 4.27
C ALA A 181 -19.26 -8.00 3.06
N VAL A 182 -18.78 -8.62 1.99
CA VAL A 182 -19.52 -8.80 0.73
C VAL A 182 -19.30 -10.21 0.19
N ASP A 183 -20.40 -10.90 -0.08
CA ASP A 183 -20.39 -12.06 -0.97
C ASP A 183 -20.28 -11.54 -2.40
N VAL A 184 -19.16 -11.81 -3.05
CA VAL A 184 -18.85 -11.27 -4.38
C VAL A 184 -19.79 -11.92 -5.40
N PRO A 185 -20.65 -11.15 -6.09
CA PRO A 185 -21.54 -11.70 -7.09
C PRO A 185 -20.75 -12.16 -8.31
N SER A 186 -20.61 -13.48 -8.51
CA SER A 186 -19.91 -14.03 -9.66
C SER A 186 -20.42 -15.42 -10.05
N GLU A 187 -20.02 -15.90 -11.23
CA GLU A 187 -20.05 -17.34 -11.53
C GLU A 187 -19.13 -18.10 -10.56
N GLU A 188 -19.39 -19.39 -10.38
CA GLU A 188 -18.53 -20.25 -9.58
C GLU A 188 -17.19 -20.46 -10.29
N VAL A 189 -16.11 -20.42 -9.51
CA VAL A 189 -14.74 -20.60 -9.97
C VAL A 189 -14.20 -21.91 -9.41
N GLY A 190 -13.51 -22.70 -10.24
CA GLY A 190 -12.86 -23.92 -9.78
C GLY A 190 -11.61 -23.60 -8.96
N LEU A 191 -11.62 -23.97 -7.68
CA LEU A 191 -10.47 -23.90 -6.78
C LEU A 191 -9.74 -25.25 -6.82
N VAL A 192 -8.49 -25.27 -7.30
CA VAL A 192 -7.66 -26.48 -7.29
C VAL A 192 -7.34 -26.89 -5.85
N VAL A 193 -7.48 -28.18 -5.56
CA VAL A 193 -7.23 -28.76 -4.23
C VAL A 193 -6.16 -29.86 -4.31
N GLY A 194 -5.48 -30.14 -3.20
CA GLY A 194 -4.41 -31.15 -3.12
C GLY A 194 -3.01 -30.62 -3.44
N GLU A 195 -2.89 -29.43 -4.02
CA GLU A 195 -1.63 -28.72 -4.25
C GLU A 195 -1.73 -27.23 -3.86
N PRO A 196 -0.60 -26.55 -3.60
CA PRO A 196 -0.60 -25.10 -3.36
C PRO A 196 -1.12 -24.34 -4.58
N ALA A 197 -2.27 -23.67 -4.45
CA ALA A 197 -2.84 -22.82 -5.48
C ALA A 197 -2.33 -21.38 -5.32
N ARG A 198 -1.83 -20.80 -6.41
CA ARG A 198 -1.39 -19.40 -6.50
C ARG A 198 -2.40 -18.59 -7.29
N PHE A 199 -2.82 -17.46 -6.73
CA PHE A 199 -3.77 -16.54 -7.35
C PHE A 199 -3.10 -15.20 -7.60
N ARG A 200 -3.20 -14.74 -8.85
CA ARG A 200 -2.74 -13.40 -9.22
C ARG A 200 -3.69 -12.37 -8.62
N PHE A 201 -3.13 -11.41 -7.89
CA PHE A 201 -3.90 -10.37 -7.21
C PHE A 201 -3.52 -9.00 -7.78
N PHE A 202 -4.51 -8.12 -7.97
CA PHE A 202 -4.30 -6.82 -8.59
C PHE A 202 -4.96 -5.71 -7.80
N GLY A 203 -4.34 -4.52 -7.80
CA GLY A 203 -4.89 -3.29 -7.26
C GLY A 203 -5.04 -2.19 -8.32
N ALA A 204 -6.12 -1.42 -8.23
CA ALA A 204 -6.39 -0.28 -9.12
C ALA A 204 -6.71 0.99 -8.31
N ALA A 205 -5.98 2.08 -8.56
CA ALA A 205 -6.23 3.37 -7.92
C ALA A 205 -7.20 4.28 -8.69
N GLY A 206 -7.35 4.08 -10.00
CA GLY A 206 -8.15 4.92 -10.89
C GLY A 206 -9.55 4.40 -11.20
N ARG A 207 -9.91 3.19 -10.74
CA ARG A 207 -11.17 2.50 -11.07
C ARG A 207 -12.20 2.64 -9.95
N LYS A 208 -12.66 3.87 -9.73
CA LYS A 208 -13.53 4.27 -8.59
C LYS A 208 -14.98 3.79 -8.72
N GLN A 209 -15.42 3.48 -9.94
CA GLN A 209 -16.80 3.10 -10.25
C GLN A 209 -17.06 1.60 -10.19
N ASP A 210 -16.01 0.79 -10.27
CA ASP A 210 -16.12 -0.67 -10.30
C ASP A 210 -16.66 -1.20 -8.97
N GLN A 211 -17.52 -2.21 -9.05
CA GLN A 211 -18.20 -2.85 -7.92
C GLN A 211 -17.72 -4.30 -7.74
N PRO A 212 -17.82 -4.88 -6.53
CA PRO A 212 -17.58 -6.30 -6.35
C PRO A 212 -18.46 -7.12 -7.29
N GLY A 213 -17.86 -8.05 -8.04
CA GLY A 213 -18.52 -8.85 -9.06
C GLY A 213 -18.25 -8.39 -10.50
N ASP A 214 -17.78 -7.17 -10.72
CA ASP A 214 -17.40 -6.70 -12.05
C ASP A 214 -16.25 -7.54 -12.62
N LEU A 215 -16.41 -8.04 -13.85
CA LEU A 215 -15.46 -8.93 -14.50
C LEU A 215 -14.81 -8.25 -15.71
N LEU A 216 -13.52 -7.94 -15.59
CA LEU A 216 -12.74 -7.32 -16.66
C LEU A 216 -12.10 -8.39 -17.53
N SER A 217 -12.32 -8.30 -18.84
CA SER A 217 -11.71 -9.20 -19.84
C SER A 217 -10.45 -8.63 -20.48
N ARG A 218 -10.25 -7.31 -20.37
CA ARG A 218 -9.09 -6.57 -20.91
C ARG A 218 -8.80 -5.36 -20.04
N TRP A 219 -7.52 -5.08 -19.84
CA TRP A 219 -7.00 -3.90 -19.13
C TRP A 219 -5.57 -3.63 -19.59
N SER A 220 -5.09 -2.42 -19.35
CA SER A 220 -3.69 -2.02 -19.52
C SER A 220 -2.90 -2.20 -18.22
N ALA A 221 -1.56 -2.30 -18.32
CA ALA A 221 -0.68 -2.46 -17.17
C ALA A 221 -0.71 -1.27 -16.20
N ASP A 222 -1.15 -0.10 -16.65
CA ASP A 222 -1.31 1.09 -15.81
C ASP A 222 -2.65 1.11 -15.05
N GLU A 223 -3.66 0.36 -15.55
CA GLU A 223 -4.99 0.29 -14.91
C GLU A 223 -5.01 -0.70 -13.74
N LEU A 224 -4.45 -1.90 -13.93
CA LEU A 224 -4.32 -2.92 -12.90
C LEU A 224 -2.85 -3.21 -12.64
N VAL A 225 -2.41 -2.91 -11.42
CA VAL A 225 -1.05 -3.22 -10.96
C VAL A 225 -1.11 -4.52 -10.18
N GLU A 226 -0.36 -5.53 -10.65
CA GLU A 226 -0.22 -6.79 -9.94
C GLU A 226 0.54 -6.59 -8.62
N THR A 227 0.05 -7.22 -7.56
CA THR A 227 0.63 -7.20 -6.22
C THR A 227 1.12 -8.60 -5.85
N ASP A 228 1.58 -8.79 -4.62
CA ASP A 228 1.94 -10.11 -4.11
C ASP A 228 0.80 -11.11 -4.35
N SER A 229 1.15 -12.30 -4.84
CA SER A 229 0.19 -13.35 -5.11
C SER A 229 -0.43 -13.85 -3.82
N LEU A 230 -1.69 -14.24 -3.88
CA LEU A 230 -2.35 -14.96 -2.80
C LEU A 230 -2.04 -16.46 -2.95
N GLU A 231 -1.80 -17.14 -1.84
CA GLU A 231 -1.62 -18.59 -1.81
C GLU A 231 -2.68 -19.21 -0.89
N ALA A 232 -3.18 -20.38 -1.29
CA ALA A 232 -3.92 -21.26 -0.41
C ALA A 232 -3.56 -22.71 -0.73
N THR A 233 -3.28 -23.50 0.31
CA THR A 233 -3.12 -24.95 0.17
C THR A 233 -4.34 -25.61 0.78
N LEU A 234 -5.14 -26.26 -0.06
CA LEU A 234 -6.28 -27.04 0.38
C LEU A 234 -5.89 -28.51 0.39
N PRO A 235 -6.17 -29.27 1.46
CA PRO A 235 -6.01 -30.72 1.42
C PRO A 235 -6.90 -31.29 0.31
N ALA A 236 -6.44 -32.35 -0.34
CA ALA A 236 -7.26 -33.09 -1.29
C ALA A 236 -8.56 -33.53 -0.59
N ASP A 237 -9.68 -33.26 -1.23
CA ASP A 237 -11.00 -33.58 -0.70
C ASP A 237 -11.43 -34.91 -1.31
N GLU A 238 -11.95 -35.84 -0.51
CA GLU A 238 -12.45 -37.13 -1.03
C GLU A 238 -13.63 -36.92 -1.99
N ASP A 239 -14.33 -35.78 -1.88
CA ASP A 239 -15.46 -35.38 -2.73
C ASP A 239 -15.05 -34.63 -4.02
N SER A 240 -13.76 -34.33 -4.24
CA SER A 240 -13.31 -33.65 -5.48
C SER A 240 -12.94 -34.69 -6.55
N GLU A 241 -13.91 -35.16 -7.32
CA GLU A 241 -13.69 -36.15 -8.39
C GLU A 241 -12.68 -35.66 -9.45
N ASP A 242 -12.59 -34.35 -9.67
CA ASP A 242 -11.75 -33.71 -10.70
C ASP A 242 -10.57 -32.88 -10.15
N GLY A 243 -10.26 -32.97 -8.84
CA GLY A 243 -9.15 -32.21 -8.22
C GLY A 243 -9.40 -30.70 -8.07
N TRP A 244 -10.65 -30.25 -8.25
CA TRP A 244 -11.07 -28.88 -7.97
C TRP A 244 -12.43 -28.85 -7.27
N VAL A 245 -12.72 -27.74 -6.57
CA VAL A 245 -13.98 -27.48 -5.87
C VAL A 245 -14.58 -26.16 -6.37
N PRO A 246 -15.87 -26.10 -6.74
CA PRO A 246 -16.51 -24.84 -7.14
C PRO A 246 -16.61 -23.89 -5.94
N VAL A 247 -16.16 -22.64 -6.09
CA VAL A 247 -16.22 -21.64 -5.02
C VAL A 247 -16.71 -20.30 -5.52
N ARG A 248 -17.26 -19.52 -4.60
CA ARG A 248 -17.46 -18.08 -4.74
C ARG A 248 -16.52 -17.33 -3.82
N PHE A 249 -16.32 -16.04 -4.09
CA PHE A 249 -15.50 -15.21 -3.23
C PHE A 249 -16.35 -14.51 -2.18
N HIS A 250 -15.83 -14.45 -0.96
CA HIS A 250 -16.31 -13.58 0.10
C HIS A 250 -15.18 -12.64 0.47
N THR A 251 -15.46 -11.37 0.64
CA THR A 251 -14.48 -10.35 0.99
C THR A 251 -14.91 -9.62 2.25
N GLN A 252 -13.96 -9.33 3.13
CA GLN A 252 -14.18 -8.51 4.32
C GLN A 252 -13.06 -7.49 4.42
N LEU A 253 -13.43 -6.22 4.55
CA LEU A 253 -12.48 -5.19 4.93
C LEU A 253 -12.52 -5.06 6.45
N THR A 254 -11.43 -5.43 7.11
CA THR A 254 -11.32 -5.28 8.57
C THR A 254 -11.26 -3.80 8.96
N GLU A 255 -11.51 -3.51 10.22
CA GLU A 255 -11.35 -2.16 10.79
C GLU A 255 -9.90 -1.66 10.83
N LEU A 256 -8.93 -2.54 10.55
CA LEU A 256 -7.53 -2.17 10.39
C LEU A 256 -7.17 -1.86 8.93
N GLY A 257 -8.15 -1.86 8.03
CA GLY A 257 -7.94 -1.68 6.59
C GLY A 257 -7.33 -2.90 5.90
N ILE A 258 -7.24 -4.04 6.59
CA ILE A 258 -6.78 -5.30 5.99
C ILE A 258 -7.92 -5.90 5.19
N LEU A 259 -7.68 -6.17 3.92
CA LEU A 259 -8.59 -6.91 3.07
C LEU A 259 -8.39 -8.40 3.30
N GLU A 260 -9.44 -9.07 3.73
CA GLU A 260 -9.49 -10.52 3.85
C GLU A 260 -10.37 -11.08 2.74
N LEU A 261 -9.89 -12.15 2.09
CA LEU A 261 -10.57 -12.79 0.97
C LEU A 261 -10.70 -14.29 1.27
N TRP A 262 -11.89 -14.83 1.02
CA TRP A 262 -12.18 -16.25 1.20
C TRP A 262 -12.77 -16.84 -0.06
N CYS A 263 -12.41 -18.09 -0.33
CA CYS A 263 -13.14 -18.98 -1.20
C CYS A 263 -14.21 -19.70 -0.37
N VAL A 264 -15.46 -19.71 -0.84
CA VAL A 264 -16.61 -20.32 -0.16
C VAL A 264 -17.27 -21.33 -1.09
N HIS A 265 -17.33 -22.59 -0.66
CA HIS A 265 -18.10 -23.62 -1.35
C HIS A 265 -19.54 -23.60 -0.83
N SER A 266 -20.45 -23.03 -1.64
CA SER A 266 -21.84 -22.78 -1.23
C SER A 266 -22.59 -24.03 -0.72
N PRO A 267 -22.48 -25.21 -1.36
CA PRO A 267 -23.19 -26.42 -0.93
C PRO A 267 -22.80 -26.93 0.46
N SER A 268 -21.51 -26.91 0.82
CA SER A 268 -21.05 -27.43 2.13
C SER A 268 -20.79 -26.35 3.17
N GLY A 269 -20.84 -25.07 2.79
CA GLY A 269 -20.52 -23.94 3.66
C GLY A 269 -19.05 -23.85 4.08
N ARG A 270 -18.18 -24.71 3.52
CA ARG A 270 -16.74 -24.65 3.76
C ARG A 270 -16.17 -23.33 3.21
N ARG A 271 -15.24 -22.76 3.96
CA ARG A 271 -14.56 -21.52 3.60
C ARG A 271 -13.05 -21.66 3.79
N TRP A 272 -12.29 -21.11 2.85
CA TRP A 272 -10.84 -21.11 2.85
C TRP A 272 -10.35 -19.68 2.71
N LYS A 273 -9.58 -19.21 3.69
CA LYS A 273 -8.98 -17.87 3.65
C LYS A 273 -7.79 -17.90 2.70
N LEU A 274 -7.73 -16.93 1.78
CA LEU A 274 -6.57 -16.69 0.94
C LEU A 274 -5.60 -15.79 1.69
N GLU A 275 -4.33 -16.18 1.78
CA GLU A 275 -3.29 -15.41 2.48
C GLU A 275 -2.26 -14.90 1.48
N PHE A 276 -1.75 -13.68 1.69
CA PHE A 276 -0.68 -13.13 0.86
C PHE A 276 0.60 -13.94 1.05
N SER A 277 1.17 -14.43 -0.05
CA SER A 277 2.45 -15.12 0.00
C SER A 277 3.56 -14.11 0.26
N VAL A 278 4.14 -14.15 1.46
CA VAL A 278 5.32 -13.34 1.82
C VAL A 278 6.61 -13.94 1.20
N ARG A 279 6.49 -14.88 0.26
CA ARG A 279 7.58 -15.73 -0.24
C ARG A 279 7.74 -15.65 -1.76
N ASP A 280 7.98 -14.46 -2.31
CA ASP A 280 8.43 -14.34 -3.71
C ASP A 280 9.80 -13.64 -3.89
N GLU A 281 10.47 -13.19 -2.82
CA GLU A 281 11.84 -12.64 -2.95
C GLU A 281 12.96 -13.70 -3.02
N LEU A 282 12.65 -15.00 -2.95
CA LEU A 282 13.69 -16.06 -2.83
C LEU A 282 13.69 -17.13 -3.92
N SER A 283 12.83 -17.05 -4.94
CA SER A 283 12.76 -18.07 -5.99
C SER A 283 12.70 -17.47 -7.39
N ALA A 284 13.80 -16.87 -7.82
CA ALA A 284 14.12 -16.71 -9.24
C ALA A 284 15.56 -17.18 -9.47
N THR A 285 15.75 -18.48 -9.67
CA THR A 285 16.93 -19.05 -10.35
C THR A 285 16.48 -20.36 -11.01
N PRO A 286 16.79 -20.54 -12.29
CA PRO A 286 18.01 -21.25 -12.65
C PRO A 286 19.10 -20.36 -13.26
#